data_AF-A0AAU1ZY10-F1
#
_entry.id   AF-A0AAU1ZY10-F1
#
_cell.length_a   1.000
_cell.length_b   1.000
_cell.length_c   1.000
_cell.angle_alpha   90.00
_cell.angle_beta   90.00
_cell.angle_gamma   90.00
#
_symmetry.space_group_name_H-M   'P 1'
#
loop_
_entity.id
_entity.type
_entity.pdbx_description
1 polymer ?
#
loop_
_entity_poly.entity_id
_entity_poly.type
_entity_poly.pdbx_seq_one_letter_code
_entity_poly.pdbx_strand_id
1 'polypeptide(L)'
;MALFSKRQSEPPSEVETPSVPPPGPTPDLPVRRAAPEKDRSADWSSGGTDGPDGPDGPDGPDGPEDKAGTAALADRWQPIAVGAPIPRFETVPPRGLSYRPDTVCDGWQTGVMALRLASVRGYQHRYEGRPREDDAAAAWDQETGTVVFAVADGVSSARQPHIGSQLACRSAVDEMLAQVRGEGGGFVADWEKLLSTVHWQLVEQARRILRRPDAGAEETAGLLATTLVAGTATPTEQGVFVHLISIGDSGAWQIKHDRFYPLAGGKAAGTDGLYSSTVEPLPYVPGVIRPLSFALEPGTVLLVGTDGFGDPLGDGTGAVARHFSYGLREPVPPLGFAHLLDFSRETYDDDRTLVALWPWHDAPGGPS
;
A
#
# COMPACT_ATOMS: atom_id res chain seq x y z
N MET A 1 24.91 68.43 6.96
CA MET A 1 25.27 67.20 7.69
C MET A 1 24.44 66.05 7.13
N ALA A 2 25.03 65.23 6.27
CA ALA A 2 24.70 63.81 6.04
C ALA A 2 25.61 63.30 4.92
N LEU A 3 26.37 62.25 5.23
CA LEU A 3 27.40 61.65 4.43
C LEU A 3 26.80 60.74 3.34
N PHE A 4 27.21 60.93 2.08
CA PHE A 4 27.12 59.91 1.04
C PHE A 4 28.47 59.19 0.97
N SER A 5 28.52 57.94 1.45
CA SER A 5 29.66 57.05 1.27
C SER A 5 29.38 56.09 0.13
N LYS A 6 30.17 56.18 -0.93
CA LYS A 6 30.23 55.18 -2.01
C LYS A 6 30.81 53.88 -1.45
N ARG A 7 30.10 52.76 -1.59
CA ARG A 7 30.72 51.44 -1.62
C ARG A 7 30.69 50.90 -3.04
N GLN A 8 31.87 50.56 -3.54
CA GLN A 8 32.10 49.86 -4.80
C GLN A 8 31.55 48.43 -4.69
N SER A 9 30.95 47.97 -5.78
CA SER A 9 30.46 46.62 -6.01
C SER A 9 31.62 45.66 -6.29
N GLU A 10 31.79 44.62 -5.47
CA GLU A 10 32.54 43.41 -5.82
C GLU A 10 31.64 42.49 -6.66
N PRO A 11 32.18 41.79 -7.68
CA PRO A 11 31.42 40.81 -8.45
C PRO A 11 31.17 39.54 -7.61
N PRO A 12 30.06 38.83 -7.82
CA PRO A 12 29.79 37.60 -7.09
C PRO A 12 30.78 36.50 -7.49
N SER A 13 31.33 35.84 -6.48
CA SER A 13 32.14 34.63 -6.60
C SER A 13 31.33 33.49 -7.20
N GLU A 14 31.84 32.87 -8.26
CA GLU A 14 31.34 31.60 -8.81
C GLU A 14 31.38 30.53 -7.71
N VAL A 15 30.21 29.99 -7.37
CA VAL A 15 30.07 28.82 -6.50
C VAL A 15 30.31 27.59 -7.39
N GLU A 16 31.45 26.93 -7.21
CA GLU A 16 31.70 25.61 -7.79
C GLU A 16 30.62 24.63 -7.29
N THR A 17 29.89 24.04 -8.23
CA THR A 17 28.97 22.94 -7.95
C THR A 17 29.78 21.66 -7.72
N PRO A 18 29.56 20.91 -6.64
CA PRO A 18 30.26 19.64 -6.43
C PRO A 18 29.77 18.63 -7.47
N SER A 19 30.68 18.15 -8.30
CA SER A 19 30.43 17.08 -9.28
C SER A 19 30.12 15.77 -8.56
N VAL A 20 28.92 15.23 -8.78
CA VAL A 20 28.54 13.88 -8.33
C VAL A 20 29.33 12.86 -9.18
N PRO A 21 30.11 11.94 -8.58
CA PRO A 21 30.81 10.91 -9.34
C PRO A 21 29.80 9.91 -9.95
N PRO A 22 30.06 9.38 -11.16
CA PRO A 22 29.19 8.38 -11.77
C PRO A 22 29.15 7.10 -10.91
N PRO A 23 28.02 6.38 -10.93
CA PRO A 23 27.89 5.13 -10.18
C PRO A 23 28.94 4.12 -10.66
N GLY A 24 29.61 3.48 -9.69
CA GLY A 24 30.61 2.45 -9.95
C GLY A 24 29.99 1.20 -10.60
N PRO A 25 30.81 0.36 -11.26
CA PRO A 25 30.34 -0.86 -11.91
C PRO A 25 29.69 -1.82 -10.90
N THR A 26 28.63 -2.48 -11.36
CA THR A 26 27.87 -3.51 -10.63
C THR A 26 28.81 -4.63 -10.16
N PRO A 27 28.75 -5.07 -8.89
CA PRO A 27 29.56 -6.21 -8.44
C PRO A 27 29.14 -7.50 -9.15
N ASP A 28 30.11 -8.26 -9.64
CA ASP A 28 29.88 -9.59 -10.22
C ASP A 28 29.17 -10.52 -9.23
N LEU A 29 28.09 -11.14 -9.70
CA LEU A 29 27.34 -12.16 -8.94
C LEU A 29 28.25 -13.34 -8.60
N PRO A 30 28.33 -13.79 -7.33
CA PRO A 30 29.13 -14.95 -7.00
C PRO A 30 28.50 -16.22 -7.60
N VAL A 31 29.26 -16.90 -8.46
CA VAL A 31 28.96 -18.25 -8.94
C VAL A 31 28.85 -19.19 -7.73
N ARG A 32 27.64 -19.71 -7.47
CA ARG A 32 27.43 -20.73 -6.44
C ARG A 32 28.28 -21.98 -6.75
N ARG A 33 29.20 -22.32 -5.84
CA ARG A 33 29.78 -23.66 -5.76
C ARG A 33 28.69 -24.66 -5.35
N ALA A 34 28.61 -25.78 -6.07
CA ALA A 34 27.71 -26.89 -5.78
C ALA A 34 27.93 -27.44 -4.36
N ALA A 35 26.84 -27.70 -3.64
CA ALA A 35 26.86 -28.39 -2.36
C ALA A 35 27.01 -29.91 -2.56
N PRO A 36 27.69 -30.64 -1.65
CA PRO A 36 27.88 -32.08 -1.77
C PRO A 36 26.61 -32.86 -1.38
N GLU A 37 26.44 -34.04 -2.01
CA GLU A 37 25.37 -35.00 -1.81
C GLU A 37 25.22 -35.46 -0.35
N LYS A 38 23.95 -35.66 0.05
CA LYS A 38 23.56 -36.19 1.36
C LYS A 38 23.75 -37.70 1.41
N ASP A 39 24.54 -38.15 2.38
CA ASP A 39 24.57 -39.54 2.80
C ASP A 39 23.35 -39.86 3.68
N ARG A 40 22.76 -41.04 3.44
CA ARG A 40 21.57 -41.57 4.09
C ARG A 40 21.97 -42.49 5.25
N SER A 41 21.52 -42.22 6.47
CA SER A 41 21.16 -43.27 7.46
C SER A 41 20.68 -42.68 8.79
N ALA A 42 19.47 -43.06 9.21
CA ALA A 42 19.00 -43.23 10.60
C ALA A 42 17.49 -43.56 10.51
N ASP A 43 17.11 -44.81 10.29
CA ASP A 43 16.89 -45.86 11.31
C ASP A 43 15.85 -45.46 12.37
N TRP A 44 14.60 -45.81 12.11
CA TRP A 44 13.54 -45.92 13.11
C TRP A 44 12.97 -47.34 13.06
N SER A 45 13.48 -48.17 13.95
CA SER A 45 13.09 -49.55 14.13
C SER A 45 11.71 -49.69 14.79
N SER A 46 10.90 -50.54 14.16
CA SER A 46 9.58 -51.04 14.54
C SER A 46 9.59 -51.91 15.81
N GLY A 47 8.58 -51.74 16.67
CA GLY A 47 8.11 -52.76 17.60
C GLY A 47 6.75 -53.28 17.11
N GLY A 48 6.69 -54.54 16.68
CA GLY A 48 5.46 -55.20 16.25
C GLY A 48 4.82 -56.05 17.34
N THR A 49 3.56 -56.42 17.12
CA THR A 49 2.96 -57.70 17.56
C THR A 49 1.83 -58.08 16.61
N ASP A 50 1.77 -59.38 16.31
CA ASP A 50 1.06 -60.11 15.25
C ASP A 50 -0.47 -60.22 15.34
N GLY A 51 -1.10 -60.53 14.18
CA GLY A 51 -2.41 -61.20 14.06
C GLY A 51 -2.89 -61.30 12.58
N PRO A 52 -3.39 -62.45 12.07
CA PRO A 52 -3.19 -62.87 10.68
C PRO A 52 -4.41 -62.78 9.72
N ASP A 53 -4.08 -62.85 8.42
CA ASP A 53 -4.82 -63.33 7.23
C ASP A 53 -6.21 -62.76 6.85
N GLY A 54 -6.26 -62.10 5.68
CA GLY A 54 -7.47 -61.92 4.86
C GLY A 54 -7.26 -60.97 3.66
N PRO A 55 -7.76 -61.27 2.44
CA PRO A 55 -7.06 -60.99 1.18
C PRO A 55 -7.55 -59.76 0.38
N ASP A 56 -6.71 -59.35 -0.59
CA ASP A 56 -6.99 -58.56 -1.79
C ASP A 56 -7.92 -57.33 -1.67
N GLY A 57 -7.28 -56.15 -1.56
CA GLY A 57 -7.89 -54.84 -1.83
C GLY A 57 -7.11 -54.13 -2.94
N PRO A 58 -7.78 -53.48 -3.91
CA PRO A 58 -7.26 -53.22 -5.24
C PRO A 58 -6.16 -52.15 -5.25
N ASP A 59 -5.25 -52.28 -6.20
CA ASP A 59 -4.35 -51.23 -6.67
C ASP A 59 -5.07 -49.87 -6.68
N GLY A 60 -4.68 -48.99 -5.75
CA GLY A 60 -5.10 -47.60 -5.78
C GLY A 60 -4.54 -46.94 -7.04
N PRO A 61 -5.35 -46.19 -7.80
CA PRO A 61 -4.83 -45.49 -8.95
C PRO A 61 -4.06 -44.26 -8.44
N ASP A 62 -2.76 -44.39 -8.23
CA ASP A 62 -1.85 -43.23 -8.30
C ASP A 62 -1.76 -42.81 -9.78
N GLY A 63 -2.86 -42.23 -10.27
CA GLY A 63 -3.00 -41.74 -11.63
C GLY A 63 -2.30 -40.38 -11.83
N PRO A 64 -1.70 -40.11 -13.00
CA PRO A 64 -1.03 -38.86 -13.33
C PRO A 64 -1.97 -37.63 -13.50
N GLU A 65 -3.26 -37.73 -13.14
CA GLU A 65 -4.29 -36.73 -13.42
C GLU A 65 -4.22 -35.47 -12.52
N ASP A 66 -3.70 -35.59 -11.28
CA ASP A 66 -3.65 -34.45 -10.34
C ASP A 66 -2.61 -33.38 -10.69
N LYS A 67 -1.55 -33.74 -11.42
CA LYS A 67 -0.50 -32.78 -11.84
C LYS A 67 -0.98 -31.84 -12.95
N ALA A 68 -1.91 -32.30 -13.80
CA ALA A 68 -2.48 -31.47 -14.85
C ALA A 68 -3.43 -30.40 -14.29
N GLY A 69 -4.25 -30.76 -13.29
CA GLY A 69 -5.14 -29.82 -12.60
C GLY A 69 -4.41 -28.74 -11.80
N THR A 70 -3.30 -29.11 -11.14
CA THR A 70 -2.47 -28.17 -10.37
C THR A 70 -1.70 -27.19 -11.25
N ALA A 71 -1.14 -27.64 -12.38
CA ALA A 71 -0.52 -26.76 -13.37
C ALA A 71 -1.53 -25.76 -13.97
N ALA A 72 -2.74 -26.24 -14.30
CA ALA A 72 -3.81 -25.39 -14.81
C ALA A 72 -4.28 -24.32 -13.80
N LEU A 73 -4.23 -24.61 -12.50
CA LEU A 73 -4.52 -23.62 -11.46
C LEU A 73 -3.39 -22.60 -11.33
N ALA A 74 -2.14 -23.05 -11.28
CA ALA A 74 -0.97 -22.18 -11.19
C ALA A 74 -0.88 -21.20 -12.39
N ASP A 75 -1.29 -21.65 -13.58
CA ASP A 75 -1.32 -20.82 -14.78
C ASP A 75 -2.41 -19.72 -14.71
N ARG A 76 -3.58 -20.02 -14.12
CA ARG A 76 -4.67 -19.05 -13.95
C ARG A 76 -4.34 -17.93 -12.97
N TRP A 77 -3.48 -18.21 -11.99
CA TRP A 77 -3.08 -17.27 -10.94
C TRP A 77 -1.68 -16.72 -11.15
N GLN A 78 -1.08 -16.90 -12.34
CA GLN A 78 0.14 -16.18 -12.68
C GLN A 78 -0.13 -14.66 -12.59
N PRO A 79 0.86 -13.88 -12.14
CA PRO A 79 0.76 -12.44 -12.21
C PRO A 79 0.41 -11.94 -13.61
N ILE A 80 -0.46 -10.95 -13.66
CA ILE A 80 -0.88 -10.34 -14.92
C ILE A 80 0.29 -9.50 -15.46
N ALA A 81 0.81 -9.83 -16.64
CA ALA A 81 1.86 -9.04 -17.27
C ALA A 81 1.27 -7.77 -17.92
N VAL A 82 1.75 -6.60 -17.50
CA VAL A 82 1.32 -5.30 -18.05
C VAL A 82 2.50 -4.63 -18.74
N GLY A 83 2.70 -4.93 -20.01
CA GLY A 83 3.90 -4.55 -20.76
C GLY A 83 5.00 -5.60 -20.63
N ALA A 84 6.26 -5.18 -20.48
CA ALA A 84 7.36 -6.11 -20.22
C ALA A 84 7.28 -6.61 -18.76
N PRO A 85 7.18 -7.92 -18.51
CA PRO A 85 7.13 -8.46 -17.15
C PRO A 85 8.52 -8.53 -16.52
N ILE A 86 8.57 -8.55 -15.19
CA ILE A 86 9.79 -8.81 -14.42
C ILE A 86 10.18 -10.29 -14.61
N PRO A 87 11.49 -10.63 -14.67
CA PRO A 87 11.93 -12.01 -14.70
C PRO A 87 11.38 -12.82 -13.52
N ARG A 88 11.10 -14.11 -13.75
CA ARG A 88 10.67 -15.00 -12.66
C ARG A 88 11.82 -15.21 -11.67
N PHE A 89 11.48 -15.20 -10.38
CA PHE A 89 12.41 -15.49 -9.30
C PHE A 89 11.69 -16.26 -8.19
N GLU A 90 12.46 -16.92 -7.33
CA GLU A 90 11.95 -17.57 -6.12
C GLU A 90 11.77 -16.53 -5.01
N THR A 91 10.59 -16.46 -4.41
CA THR A 91 10.33 -15.52 -3.32
C THR A 91 11.06 -15.95 -2.05
N VAL A 92 11.61 -14.98 -1.32
CA VAL A 92 12.30 -15.24 -0.05
C VAL A 92 11.47 -14.80 1.16
N PRO A 93 11.55 -15.53 2.30
CA PRO A 93 10.85 -15.15 3.52
C PRO A 93 11.24 -13.74 3.99
N PRO A 94 10.28 -12.91 4.45
CA PRO A 94 10.60 -11.60 4.96
C PRO A 94 11.41 -11.70 6.26
N ARG A 95 12.37 -10.79 6.43
CA ARG A 95 13.20 -10.63 7.63
C ARG A 95 12.80 -9.33 8.32
N GLY A 96 12.66 -9.33 9.64
CA GLY A 96 12.27 -8.12 10.36
C GLY A 96 11.90 -8.40 11.81
N LEU A 97 11.53 -7.33 12.54
CA LEU A 97 11.15 -7.43 13.96
C LEU A 97 9.75 -8.03 14.16
N SER A 98 8.89 -8.01 13.14
CA SER A 98 7.49 -8.43 13.27
C SER A 98 7.01 -9.24 12.07
N TYR A 99 6.03 -10.12 12.31
CA TYR A 99 5.34 -10.84 11.23
C TYR A 99 4.55 -9.88 10.35
N ARG A 100 4.72 -10.03 9.04
CA ARG A 100 3.98 -9.28 8.02
C ARG A 100 3.50 -10.24 6.94
N PRO A 101 2.19 -10.34 6.68
CA PRO A 101 1.70 -11.11 5.54
C PRO A 101 2.19 -10.48 4.24
N ASP A 102 2.49 -11.32 3.23
CA ASP A 102 2.89 -10.86 1.90
C ASP A 102 1.78 -9.99 1.27
N THR A 103 0.56 -10.52 1.28
CA THR A 103 -0.61 -9.88 0.70
C THR A 103 -1.74 -9.87 1.72
N VAL A 104 -2.44 -8.75 1.82
CA VAL A 104 -3.74 -8.66 2.49
C VAL A 104 -4.77 -8.17 1.49
N CYS A 105 -5.99 -8.69 1.59
CA CYS A 105 -7.12 -8.18 0.83
C CYS A 105 -8.39 -8.26 1.66
N ASP A 106 -9.25 -7.28 1.50
CA ASP A 106 -10.55 -7.21 2.14
C ASP A 106 -11.56 -6.58 1.17
N GLY A 107 -12.84 -6.79 1.43
CA GLY A 107 -13.89 -6.14 0.68
C GLY A 107 -15.27 -6.56 1.10
N TRP A 108 -16.16 -5.58 1.08
CA TRP A 108 -17.55 -5.71 1.47
C TRP A 108 -18.39 -4.69 0.70
N GLN A 109 -19.70 -4.77 0.88
CA GLN A 109 -20.67 -3.92 0.21
C GLN A 109 -21.74 -3.53 1.22
N THR A 110 -22.25 -2.30 1.09
CA THR A 110 -23.44 -1.79 1.76
C THR A 110 -24.55 -1.57 0.72
N GLY A 111 -25.69 -1.06 1.14
CA GLY A 111 -26.76 -0.68 0.20
C GLY A 111 -26.42 0.50 -0.73
N VAL A 112 -25.32 1.23 -0.44
CA VAL A 112 -24.97 2.48 -1.14
C VAL A 112 -23.53 2.51 -1.66
N MET A 113 -22.65 1.61 -1.20
CA MET A 113 -21.24 1.57 -1.58
C MET A 113 -20.69 0.15 -1.65
N ALA A 114 -19.68 -0.06 -2.49
CA ALA A 114 -18.82 -1.23 -2.46
C ALA A 114 -17.38 -0.80 -2.18
N LEU A 115 -16.67 -1.53 -1.33
CA LEU A 115 -15.26 -1.28 -1.02
C LEU A 115 -14.41 -2.51 -1.32
N ARG A 116 -13.24 -2.30 -1.93
CA ARG A 116 -12.15 -3.27 -2.03
C ARG A 116 -10.87 -2.65 -1.52
N LEU A 117 -10.07 -3.46 -0.86
CA LEU A 117 -8.78 -3.08 -0.32
C LEU A 117 -7.80 -4.21 -0.60
N ALA A 118 -6.62 -3.89 -1.09
CA ALA A 118 -5.52 -4.82 -1.16
C ALA A 118 -4.19 -4.09 -0.91
N SER A 119 -3.25 -4.81 -0.29
CA SER A 119 -1.88 -4.38 -0.10
C SER A 119 -0.99 -5.58 -0.36
N VAL A 120 -0.21 -5.50 -1.44
CA VAL A 120 0.56 -6.60 -2.03
C VAL A 120 2.05 -6.26 -1.92
N ARG A 121 2.84 -7.22 -1.43
CA ARG A 121 4.29 -7.09 -1.36
C ARG A 121 4.90 -7.03 -2.77
N GLY A 122 5.73 -6.03 -3.00
CA GLY A 122 6.43 -5.79 -4.26
C GLY A 122 7.38 -6.92 -4.63
N TYR A 123 7.66 -7.03 -5.92
CA TYR A 123 8.62 -8.00 -6.42
C TYR A 123 10.02 -7.75 -5.88
N GLN A 124 10.44 -6.49 -5.76
CA GLN A 124 11.73 -6.13 -5.18
C GLN A 124 11.81 -6.61 -3.73
N HIS A 125 10.80 -6.29 -2.92
CA HIS A 125 10.74 -6.73 -1.53
C HIS A 125 10.69 -8.26 -1.37
N ARG A 126 9.96 -8.97 -2.25
CA ARG A 126 9.94 -10.44 -2.31
C ARG A 126 11.30 -11.03 -2.67
N TYR A 127 12.07 -10.37 -3.53
CA TYR A 127 13.41 -10.80 -3.93
C TYR A 127 14.47 -10.51 -2.84
N GLU A 128 14.39 -9.36 -2.17
CA GLU A 128 15.35 -8.93 -1.15
C GLU A 128 15.08 -9.54 0.24
N GLY A 129 13.87 -10.05 0.48
CA GLY A 129 13.48 -10.52 1.81
C GLY A 129 13.06 -9.39 2.75
N ARG A 130 12.70 -8.21 2.22
CA ARG A 130 12.09 -7.12 2.98
C ARG A 130 10.60 -7.36 3.15
N PRO A 131 9.99 -7.10 4.32
CA PRO A 131 8.54 -7.23 4.49
C PRO A 131 7.80 -6.22 3.61
N ARG A 132 6.49 -6.39 3.46
CA ARG A 132 5.64 -5.34 2.90
C ARG A 132 5.61 -4.13 3.84
N GLU A 133 6.04 -2.97 3.36
CA GLU A 133 6.17 -1.69 4.04
C GLU A 133 4.91 -0.83 3.92
N ASP A 134 4.05 -1.09 2.94
CA ASP A 134 2.71 -0.49 2.85
C ASP A 134 1.67 -1.11 3.80
N ASP A 135 0.66 -0.34 4.19
CA ASP A 135 -0.60 -0.85 4.75
C ASP A 135 -1.85 -0.09 4.27
N ALA A 136 -3.00 -0.72 4.48
CA ALA A 136 -4.29 -0.06 4.36
C ALA A 136 -5.28 -0.60 5.40
N ALA A 137 -6.22 0.25 5.80
CA ALA A 137 -7.34 -0.12 6.65
C ALA A 137 -8.61 0.57 6.18
N ALA A 138 -9.75 -0.08 6.36
CA ALA A 138 -11.07 0.50 6.12
C ALA A 138 -12.07 -0.04 7.13
N ALA A 139 -13.08 0.77 7.44
CA ALA A 139 -14.19 0.39 8.30
C ALA A 139 -15.47 1.07 7.85
N TRP A 140 -16.59 0.57 8.37
CA TRP A 140 -17.92 1.10 8.11
C TRP A 140 -18.63 1.36 9.42
N ASP A 141 -19.28 2.52 9.50
CA ASP A 141 -20.16 2.86 10.60
C ASP A 141 -21.62 2.61 10.20
N GLN A 142 -22.31 1.77 10.96
CA GLN A 142 -23.67 1.33 10.64
C GLN A 142 -24.72 2.43 10.84
N GLU A 143 -24.52 3.32 11.80
CA GLU A 143 -25.49 4.36 12.16
C GLU A 143 -25.52 5.47 11.10
N THR A 144 -24.35 5.92 10.68
CA THR A 144 -24.21 7.00 9.68
C THR A 144 -24.13 6.47 8.25
N GLY A 145 -23.86 5.18 8.07
CA GLY A 145 -23.56 4.57 6.78
C GLY A 145 -22.18 4.94 6.22
N THR A 146 -21.37 5.68 6.97
CA THR A 146 -20.08 6.23 6.53
C THR A 146 -19.03 5.14 6.41
N VAL A 147 -18.28 5.16 5.32
CA VAL A 147 -17.06 4.38 5.17
C VAL A 147 -15.88 5.26 5.53
N VAL A 148 -14.95 4.75 6.34
CA VAL A 148 -13.66 5.40 6.60
C VAL A 148 -12.54 4.53 6.05
N PHE A 149 -11.48 5.14 5.54
CA PHE A 149 -10.35 4.43 4.95
C PHE A 149 -9.04 5.17 5.17
N ALA A 150 -7.94 4.41 5.23
CA ALA A 150 -6.59 4.94 5.28
C ALA A 150 -5.63 4.05 4.49
N VAL A 151 -4.71 4.67 3.77
CA VAL A 151 -3.61 4.03 3.03
C VAL A 151 -2.31 4.72 3.41
N ALA A 152 -1.27 3.94 3.65
CA ALA A 152 0.03 4.45 4.05
C ALA A 152 1.15 3.62 3.43
N ASP A 153 2.17 4.31 2.93
CA ASP A 153 3.44 3.76 2.46
C ASP A 153 4.52 4.08 3.50
N GLY A 154 5.22 3.04 3.93
CA GLY A 154 6.31 3.18 4.89
C GLY A 154 7.59 3.65 4.20
N VAL A 155 8.17 4.75 4.66
CA VAL A 155 9.32 5.38 4.00
C VAL A 155 10.56 4.49 4.08
N SER A 156 11.17 4.21 2.93
CA SER A 156 12.30 3.28 2.78
C SER A 156 13.55 3.62 3.59
N SER A 157 13.73 4.88 4.02
CA SER A 157 14.84 5.31 4.88
C SER A 157 14.63 4.97 6.37
N ALA A 158 13.39 4.66 6.76
CA ALA A 158 13.07 4.21 8.11
C ALA A 158 13.54 2.77 8.34
N ARG A 159 13.89 2.43 9.58
CA ARG A 159 14.35 1.07 9.91
C ARG A 159 13.22 0.04 10.01
N GLN A 160 12.01 0.45 10.35
CA GLN A 160 10.82 -0.40 10.54
C GLN A 160 9.55 0.23 9.92
N PRO A 161 9.58 0.62 8.63
CA PRO A 161 8.50 1.36 7.96
C PRO A 161 7.15 0.62 8.00
N HIS A 162 7.17 -0.71 7.83
CA HIS A 162 5.98 -1.58 7.93
C HIS A 162 5.21 -1.49 9.26
N ILE A 163 5.88 -1.13 10.37
CA ILE A 163 5.22 -0.89 11.66
C ILE A 163 4.57 0.50 11.66
N GLY A 164 5.26 1.49 11.06
CA GLY A 164 4.77 2.86 10.93
C GLY A 164 3.48 2.94 10.11
N SER A 165 3.49 2.41 8.89
CA SER A 165 2.32 2.40 8.00
C SER A 165 1.11 1.69 8.61
N GLN A 166 1.34 0.54 9.23
CA GLN A 166 0.29 -0.20 9.93
C GLN A 166 -0.35 0.60 11.07
N LEU A 167 0.49 1.23 11.89
CA LEU A 167 0.03 2.00 13.03
C LEU A 167 -0.70 3.26 12.58
N ALA A 168 -0.21 3.92 11.52
CA ALA A 168 -0.85 5.10 10.94
C ALA A 168 -2.25 4.78 10.39
N CYS A 169 -2.38 3.74 9.56
CA CYS A 169 -3.67 3.35 8.99
C CYS A 169 -4.72 3.01 10.07
N ARG A 170 -4.34 2.19 11.06
CA ARG A 170 -5.26 1.78 12.13
C ARG A 170 -5.65 2.95 13.02
N SER A 171 -4.68 3.75 13.45
CA SER A 171 -4.94 4.91 14.31
C SER A 171 -5.82 5.95 13.61
N ALA A 172 -5.61 6.16 12.31
CA ALA A 172 -6.45 7.07 11.52
C ALA A 172 -7.89 6.54 11.41
N VAL A 173 -8.07 5.25 11.07
CA VAL A 173 -9.41 4.64 10.98
C VAL A 173 -10.14 4.68 12.32
N ASP A 174 -9.49 4.34 13.41
CA ASP A 174 -10.09 4.35 14.75
C ASP A 174 -10.53 5.76 15.17
N GLU A 175 -9.69 6.77 14.93
CA GLU A 175 -10.02 8.16 15.25
C GLU A 175 -11.13 8.71 14.34
N MET A 176 -11.12 8.39 13.04
CA MET A 176 -12.21 8.79 12.13
C MET A 176 -13.53 8.16 12.54
N LEU A 177 -13.56 6.87 12.90
CA LEU A 177 -14.77 6.22 13.41
C LEU A 177 -15.27 6.90 14.69
N ALA A 178 -14.38 7.29 15.59
CA ALA A 178 -14.76 7.99 16.81
C ALA A 178 -15.40 9.35 16.52
N GLN A 179 -14.88 10.10 15.54
CA GLN A 179 -15.47 11.38 15.13
C GLN A 179 -16.80 11.22 14.40
N VAL A 180 -16.88 10.25 13.48
CA VAL A 180 -18.09 9.93 12.69
C VAL A 180 -19.28 9.55 13.59
N ARG A 181 -19.03 8.73 14.62
CA ARG A 181 -20.04 8.31 15.62
C ARG A 181 -20.40 9.38 16.64
N GLY A 182 -19.52 10.36 16.81
CA GLY A 182 -19.69 11.44 17.76
C GLY A 182 -20.45 12.62 17.15
N GLU A 183 -20.01 13.82 17.52
CA GLU A 183 -20.60 15.08 17.07
C GLU A 183 -20.45 15.34 15.55
N GLY A 184 -19.64 14.52 14.85
CA GLY A 184 -19.37 14.66 13.42
C GLY A 184 -20.54 14.24 12.52
N GLY A 185 -21.54 13.52 13.03
CA GLY A 185 -22.77 13.21 12.30
C GLY A 185 -22.54 12.57 10.92
N GLY A 186 -21.55 11.67 10.81
CA GLY A 186 -21.15 11.07 9.54
C GLY A 186 -19.88 11.66 8.91
N PHE A 187 -19.29 12.72 9.47
CA PHE A 187 -18.13 13.41 8.91
C PHE A 187 -16.98 13.54 9.91
N VAL A 188 -15.77 13.71 9.37
CA VAL A 188 -14.57 14.07 10.16
C VAL A 188 -14.47 15.59 10.22
N ALA A 189 -14.62 16.15 11.41
CA ALA A 189 -14.58 17.59 11.64
C ALA A 189 -13.16 18.07 12.02
N ASP A 190 -12.37 17.22 12.68
CA ASP A 190 -11.09 17.60 13.28
C ASP A 190 -9.93 16.75 12.73
N TRP A 191 -9.40 17.21 11.59
CA TRP A 191 -8.24 16.60 10.94
C TRP A 191 -6.93 16.83 11.72
N GLU A 192 -6.85 17.92 12.51
CA GLU A 192 -5.69 18.19 13.36
C GLU A 192 -5.57 17.17 14.48
N LYS A 193 -6.70 16.85 15.13
CA LYS A 193 -6.79 15.77 16.11
C LYS A 193 -6.45 14.42 15.49
N LEU A 194 -6.93 14.13 14.27
CA LEU A 194 -6.57 12.91 13.55
C LEU A 194 -5.05 12.78 13.40
N LEU A 195 -4.39 13.79 12.83
CA LEU A 195 -2.94 13.74 12.63
C LEU A 195 -2.16 13.75 13.94
N SER A 196 -2.65 14.46 14.97
CA SER A 196 -2.06 14.46 16.31
C SER A 196 -2.14 13.09 16.98
N THR A 197 -3.27 12.37 16.82
CA THR A 197 -3.44 11.00 17.31
C THR A 197 -2.46 10.05 16.60
N VAL A 198 -2.37 10.12 15.27
CA VAL A 198 -1.43 9.28 14.51
C VAL A 198 0.02 9.58 14.89
N HIS A 199 0.41 10.85 14.98
CA HIS A 199 1.73 11.29 15.45
C HIS A 199 2.05 10.70 16.82
N TRP A 200 1.14 10.85 17.78
CA TRP A 200 1.33 10.37 19.15
C TRP A 200 1.54 8.86 19.18
N GLN A 201 0.73 8.10 18.43
CA GLN A 201 0.86 6.64 18.34
C GLN A 201 2.23 6.22 17.78
N LEU A 202 2.69 6.87 16.70
CA LEU A 202 4.01 6.60 16.12
C LEU A 202 5.13 6.89 17.13
N VAL A 203 5.09 8.03 17.81
CA VAL A 203 6.11 8.40 18.81
C VAL A 203 6.11 7.43 19.99
N GLU A 204 4.95 7.07 20.52
CA GLU A 204 4.86 6.09 21.61
C GLU A 204 5.37 4.71 21.20
N GLN A 205 5.08 4.28 19.99
CA GLN A 205 5.59 3.02 19.48
C GLN A 205 7.12 3.06 19.29
N ALA A 206 7.66 4.17 18.80
CA ALA A 206 9.10 4.36 18.68
C ALA A 206 9.78 4.33 20.06
N ARG A 207 9.24 5.01 21.07
CA ARG A 207 9.73 4.98 22.46
C ARG A 207 9.81 3.56 23.02
N ARG A 208 8.79 2.74 22.75
CA ARG A 208 8.73 1.33 23.17
C ARG A 208 9.79 0.47 22.47
N ILE A 209 9.91 0.59 21.15
CA ILE A 209 10.87 -0.20 20.36
C ILE A 209 12.31 0.19 20.74
N LEU A 210 12.60 1.48 20.88
CA LEU A 210 13.92 2.01 21.23
C LEU A 210 14.25 1.88 22.71
N ARG A 211 13.27 1.57 23.56
CA ARG A 211 13.38 1.61 25.03
C ARG A 211 13.89 2.96 25.54
N ARG A 212 13.41 4.04 24.92
CA ARG A 212 13.83 5.42 25.15
C ARG A 212 12.59 6.32 25.33
N PRO A 213 12.20 6.67 26.57
CA PRO A 213 11.03 7.51 26.83
C PRO A 213 11.14 8.95 26.27
N ASP A 214 12.36 9.40 26.01
CA ASP A 214 12.67 10.74 25.50
C ASP A 214 12.71 10.83 23.97
N ALA A 215 12.57 9.72 23.25
CA ALA A 215 12.53 9.73 21.80
C ALA A 215 11.40 10.64 21.28
N GLY A 216 11.74 11.48 20.30
CA GLY A 216 10.85 12.47 19.70
C GLY A 216 10.55 12.16 18.25
N ALA A 217 10.12 13.18 17.50
CA ALA A 217 9.74 13.05 16.10
C ALA A 217 10.91 12.60 15.21
N GLU A 218 12.14 13.07 15.47
CA GLU A 218 13.32 12.72 14.67
C GLU A 218 13.69 11.24 14.77
N GLU A 219 13.78 10.68 15.99
CA GLU A 219 14.05 9.25 16.13
C GLU A 219 12.90 8.38 15.64
N THR A 220 11.68 8.89 15.76
CA THR A 220 10.49 8.25 15.22
C THR A 220 10.52 8.23 13.70
N ALA A 221 10.91 9.33 13.04
CA ALA A 221 11.05 9.38 11.59
C ALA A 221 12.10 8.37 11.09
N GLY A 222 13.26 8.30 11.75
CA GLY A 222 14.30 7.31 11.41
C GLY A 222 13.91 5.85 11.68
N LEU A 223 12.79 5.59 12.37
CA LEU A 223 12.34 4.24 12.71
C LEU A 223 11.04 3.83 12.02
N LEU A 224 10.05 4.72 11.96
CA LEU A 224 8.65 4.43 11.62
C LEU A 224 8.05 5.42 10.62
N ALA A 225 8.86 6.19 9.88
CA ALA A 225 8.32 7.18 8.94
C ALA A 225 7.38 6.55 7.90
N THR A 226 6.30 7.26 7.57
CA THR A 226 5.24 6.77 6.69
C THR A 226 4.44 7.91 6.07
N THR A 227 3.91 7.71 4.87
CA THR A 227 2.87 8.56 4.27
C THR A 227 1.51 8.29 4.93
N LEU A 228 0.49 9.08 4.59
CA LEU A 228 -0.90 8.78 4.93
C LEU A 228 -1.87 9.48 3.98
N VAL A 229 -2.74 8.72 3.33
CA VAL A 229 -3.99 9.23 2.75
C VAL A 229 -5.13 8.66 3.58
N ALA A 230 -5.91 9.53 4.23
CA ALA A 230 -7.01 9.14 5.10
C ALA A 230 -8.27 9.92 4.75
N GLY A 231 -9.42 9.26 4.76
CA GLY A 231 -10.67 9.89 4.37
C GLY A 231 -11.93 9.13 4.74
N THR A 232 -13.06 9.78 4.49
CA THR A 232 -14.40 9.24 4.65
C THR A 232 -15.17 9.32 3.34
N ALA A 233 -16.10 8.39 3.15
CA ALA A 233 -17.12 8.40 2.13
C ALA A 233 -18.48 8.26 2.82
N THR A 234 -19.22 9.36 2.87
CA THR A 234 -20.44 9.52 3.66
C THR A 234 -21.64 9.53 2.73
N PRO A 235 -22.62 8.61 2.89
CA PRO A 235 -23.87 8.68 2.15
C PRO A 235 -24.65 9.93 2.53
N THR A 236 -25.17 10.64 1.53
CA THR A 236 -26.05 11.81 1.68
C THR A 236 -27.25 11.67 0.74
N GLU A 237 -28.25 12.54 0.88
CA GLU A 237 -29.37 12.61 -0.07
C GLU A 237 -28.94 12.90 -1.51
N GLN A 238 -27.75 13.49 -1.69
CA GLN A 238 -27.19 13.88 -3.00
C GLN A 238 -26.20 12.85 -3.55
N GLY A 239 -26.03 11.70 -2.88
CA GLY A 239 -25.06 10.66 -3.23
C GLY A 239 -23.96 10.53 -2.17
N VAL A 240 -22.85 9.90 -2.54
CA VAL A 240 -21.72 9.66 -1.62
C VAL A 240 -20.79 10.88 -1.64
N PHE A 241 -20.61 11.52 -0.49
CA PHE A 241 -19.71 12.66 -0.34
C PHE A 241 -18.39 12.21 0.30
N VAL A 242 -17.26 12.55 -0.32
CA VAL A 242 -15.92 12.12 0.09
C VAL A 242 -15.16 13.30 0.67
N HIS A 243 -14.52 13.08 1.81
CA HIS A 243 -13.53 13.98 2.40
C HIS A 243 -12.23 13.24 2.66
N LEU A 244 -11.09 13.80 2.28
CA LEU A 244 -9.79 13.16 2.54
C LEU A 244 -8.66 14.17 2.72
N ILE A 245 -7.60 13.72 3.37
CA ILE A 245 -6.30 14.39 3.46
C ILE A 245 -5.21 13.48 2.90
N SER A 246 -4.10 14.06 2.44
CA SER A 246 -2.92 13.35 1.95
C SER A 246 -1.65 13.97 2.53
N ILE A 247 -0.76 13.11 3.06
CA ILE A 247 0.53 13.41 3.65
C ILE A 247 1.56 12.51 2.97
N GLY A 248 2.62 13.09 2.39
CA GLY A 248 3.59 12.36 1.56
C GLY A 248 3.16 12.30 0.09
N ASP A 249 3.62 11.28 -0.64
CA ASP A 249 3.44 11.11 -2.08
C ASP A 249 2.45 10.02 -2.49
N SER A 250 1.83 9.33 -1.54
CA SER A 250 0.63 8.53 -1.79
C SER A 250 -0.54 9.41 -2.25
N GLY A 251 -1.42 8.85 -3.08
CA GLY A 251 -2.38 9.63 -3.87
C GLY A 251 -3.81 9.11 -3.86
N ALA A 252 -4.69 9.92 -4.44
CA ALA A 252 -6.07 9.60 -4.72
C ALA A 252 -6.42 9.95 -6.18
N TRP A 253 -7.19 9.09 -6.82
CA TRP A 253 -7.64 9.21 -8.21
C TRP A 253 -9.12 8.86 -8.31
N GLN A 254 -9.75 9.32 -9.39
CA GLN A 254 -11.07 8.87 -9.79
C GLN A 254 -10.98 8.20 -11.16
N ILE A 255 -11.63 7.03 -11.31
CA ILE A 255 -11.99 6.53 -12.64
C ILE A 255 -13.37 7.08 -12.99
N LYS A 256 -13.46 7.84 -14.07
CA LYS A 256 -14.72 8.37 -14.63
C LYS A 256 -14.71 8.19 -16.14
N HIS A 257 -15.72 7.54 -16.69
CA HIS A 257 -15.80 7.19 -18.13
C HIS A 257 -14.53 6.49 -18.65
N ASP A 258 -14.09 5.44 -17.95
CA ASP A 258 -12.87 4.66 -18.26
C ASP A 258 -11.55 5.48 -18.25
N ARG A 259 -11.54 6.71 -17.71
CA ARG A 259 -10.37 7.59 -17.62
C ARG A 259 -10.01 7.91 -16.18
N PHE A 260 -8.72 8.05 -15.93
CA PHE A 260 -8.18 8.45 -14.64
C PHE A 260 -8.13 9.97 -14.51
N TYR A 261 -8.49 10.45 -13.32
CA TYR A 261 -8.40 11.84 -12.91
C TYR A 261 -7.68 11.91 -11.57
N PRO A 262 -6.52 12.57 -11.46
CA PRO A 262 -5.87 12.78 -10.17
C PRO A 262 -6.72 13.72 -9.31
N LEU A 263 -6.86 13.39 -8.02
CA LEU A 263 -7.65 14.15 -7.05
C LEU A 263 -6.74 14.82 -6.00
N ALA A 264 -5.85 14.05 -5.38
CA ALA A 264 -4.92 14.52 -4.36
C ALA A 264 -3.66 13.67 -4.33
N GLY A 265 -2.57 14.22 -3.79
CA GLY A 265 -1.29 13.51 -3.66
C GLY A 265 -0.67 13.09 -4.98
N GLY A 266 0.28 12.14 -4.93
CA GLY A 266 1.05 11.69 -6.09
C GLY A 266 2.18 12.64 -6.51
N LYS A 267 3.16 12.09 -7.23
CA LYS A 267 4.21 12.86 -7.91
C LYS A 267 3.63 13.47 -9.19
N ALA A 268 2.93 14.60 -9.10
CA ALA A 268 2.42 15.27 -10.31
C ALA A 268 3.59 15.76 -11.19
N ALA A 269 3.67 15.27 -12.43
CA ALA A 269 4.52 15.84 -13.47
C ALA A 269 3.93 17.17 -13.94
N GLY A 270 4.28 18.27 -13.27
CA GLY A 270 3.84 19.61 -13.64
C GLY A 270 4.78 20.29 -14.64
N THR A 271 4.25 20.61 -15.82
CA THR A 271 4.86 21.51 -16.83
C THR A 271 4.86 23.00 -16.43
N ASP A 272 4.61 23.37 -15.17
CA ASP A 272 4.55 24.77 -14.74
C ASP A 272 5.03 25.03 -13.29
N GLY A 273 6.06 24.29 -12.83
CA GLY A 273 7.06 24.80 -11.87
C GLY A 273 6.62 25.33 -10.49
N LEU A 274 5.36 25.15 -10.06
CA LEU A 274 4.90 25.56 -8.74
C LEU A 274 4.46 24.34 -7.93
N TYR A 275 5.47 23.71 -7.34
CA TYR A 275 5.32 22.67 -6.33
C TYR A 275 4.68 23.28 -5.07
N SER A 276 3.54 22.75 -4.64
CA SER A 276 3.15 22.87 -3.24
C SER A 276 4.13 21.99 -2.45
N SER A 277 4.95 22.63 -1.62
CA SER A 277 5.92 22.07 -0.67
C SER A 277 5.80 20.55 -0.45
N THR A 278 6.86 19.80 -0.79
CA THR A 278 7.06 18.41 -0.38
C THR A 278 6.65 18.26 1.09
N VAL A 279 5.51 17.64 1.35
CA VAL A 279 5.04 17.42 2.72
C VAL A 279 5.91 16.33 3.30
N GLU A 280 6.62 16.64 4.38
CA GLU A 280 7.38 15.62 5.11
C GLU A 280 6.43 14.50 5.57
N PRO A 281 6.84 13.23 5.44
CA PRO A 281 6.04 12.12 5.91
C PRO A 281 5.82 12.19 7.43
N LEU A 282 4.83 11.45 7.92
CA LEU A 282 4.65 11.26 9.35
C LEU A 282 5.93 10.64 9.93
N PRO A 283 6.35 11.02 11.15
CA PRO A 283 5.56 11.67 12.20
C PRO A 283 5.50 13.21 12.12
N TYR A 284 6.07 13.87 11.12
CA TYR A 284 5.99 15.33 11.03
C TYR A 284 4.58 15.77 10.60
N VAL A 285 3.89 16.51 11.48
CA VAL A 285 2.53 16.98 11.20
C VAL A 285 2.61 18.34 10.51
N PRO A 286 1.96 18.55 9.36
CA PRO A 286 1.97 19.83 8.67
C PRO A 286 1.24 20.89 9.51
N GLY A 287 1.74 22.13 9.46
CA GLY A 287 1.11 23.25 10.18
C GLY A 287 -0.22 23.73 9.57
N VAL A 288 -0.54 23.32 8.34
CA VAL A 288 -1.82 23.62 7.68
C VAL A 288 -2.34 22.36 7.01
N ILE A 289 -3.54 21.93 7.38
CA ILE A 289 -4.23 20.79 6.78
C ILE A 289 -5.26 21.29 5.79
N ARG A 290 -5.25 20.74 4.57
CA ARG A 290 -6.21 21.08 3.51
C ARG A 290 -6.96 19.84 3.06
N PRO A 291 -8.13 19.54 3.66
CA PRO A 291 -8.96 18.44 3.20
C PRO A 291 -9.48 18.70 1.79
N LEU A 292 -9.42 17.68 0.94
CA LEU A 292 -10.13 17.64 -0.33
C LEU A 292 -11.54 17.10 -0.08
N SER A 293 -12.55 17.75 -0.67
CA SER A 293 -13.96 17.33 -0.55
C SER A 293 -14.63 17.32 -1.92
N PHE A 294 -15.36 16.25 -2.25
CA PHE A 294 -16.07 16.12 -3.53
C PHE A 294 -17.20 15.08 -3.45
N ALA A 295 -18.18 15.19 -4.35
CA ALA A 295 -19.21 14.15 -4.52
C ALA A 295 -18.71 13.05 -5.45
N LEU A 296 -18.85 11.79 -5.02
CA LEU A 296 -18.55 10.61 -5.82
C LEU A 296 -19.78 10.23 -6.64
N GLU A 297 -19.76 10.60 -7.91
CA GLU A 297 -20.88 10.38 -8.84
C GLU A 297 -21.10 8.88 -9.14
N PRO A 298 -22.36 8.43 -9.36
CA PRO A 298 -22.64 7.09 -9.85
C PRO A 298 -21.84 6.74 -11.11
N GLY A 299 -21.37 5.49 -11.19
CA GLY A 299 -20.53 5.03 -12.31
C GLY A 299 -19.07 5.50 -12.26
N THR A 300 -18.65 6.12 -11.15
CA THR A 300 -17.25 6.44 -10.89
C THR A 300 -16.64 5.55 -9.81
N VAL A 301 -15.31 5.50 -9.76
CA VAL A 301 -14.56 4.74 -8.75
C VAL A 301 -13.58 5.69 -8.09
N LEU A 302 -13.64 5.81 -6.76
CA LEU A 302 -12.56 6.41 -6.00
C LEU A 302 -11.46 5.38 -5.80
N LEU A 303 -10.22 5.78 -6.08
CA LEU A 303 -9.02 5.00 -5.82
C LEU A 303 -8.12 5.79 -4.88
N VAL A 304 -7.61 5.15 -3.84
CA VAL A 304 -6.65 5.72 -2.89
C VAL A 304 -5.51 4.72 -2.75
N GLY A 305 -4.28 5.13 -3.04
CA GLY A 305 -3.17 4.19 -3.18
C GLY A 305 -1.79 4.78 -2.93
N THR A 306 -0.82 3.91 -2.78
CA THR A 306 0.60 4.24 -2.61
C THR A 306 1.26 4.55 -3.96
N ASP A 307 2.51 5.02 -3.95
CA ASP A 307 3.22 5.37 -5.17
C ASP A 307 3.55 4.12 -6.02
N GLY A 308 3.70 2.93 -5.42
CA GLY A 308 3.78 1.68 -6.16
C GLY A 308 2.56 1.36 -7.04
N PHE A 309 1.40 1.99 -6.79
CA PHE A 309 0.28 2.07 -7.73
C PHE A 309 0.32 3.33 -8.62
N GLY A 310 0.57 4.49 -8.02
CA GLY A 310 0.52 5.79 -8.70
C GLY A 310 1.60 6.02 -9.76
N ASP A 311 2.84 5.63 -9.50
CA ASP A 311 3.97 5.79 -10.42
C ASP A 311 3.80 4.98 -11.72
N PRO A 312 3.38 3.69 -11.68
CA PRO A 312 3.07 2.95 -12.91
C PRO A 312 1.82 3.45 -13.65
N LEU A 313 0.89 4.11 -12.96
CA LEU A 313 -0.29 4.71 -13.56
C LEU A 313 0.08 5.91 -14.45
N GLY A 314 1.07 6.70 -14.04
CA GLY A 314 1.59 7.85 -14.79
C GLY A 314 0.51 8.91 -15.07
N ASP A 315 0.38 9.31 -16.33
CA ASP A 315 -0.64 10.28 -16.78
C ASP A 315 -2.06 9.68 -16.91
N GLY A 316 -2.24 8.41 -16.58
CA GLY A 316 -3.54 7.75 -16.66
C GLY A 316 -3.94 7.28 -18.06
N THR A 317 -3.02 7.28 -19.04
CA THR A 317 -3.30 6.83 -20.43
C THR A 317 -2.59 5.53 -20.82
N GLY A 318 -1.64 5.08 -20.00
CA GLY A 318 -0.78 3.92 -20.25
C GLY A 318 -1.45 2.55 -20.14
N ALA A 319 -0.65 1.49 -20.28
CA ALA A 319 -1.13 0.10 -20.19
C ALA A 319 -1.69 -0.24 -18.79
N VAL A 320 -1.06 0.29 -17.73
CA VAL A 320 -1.52 0.14 -16.35
C VAL A 320 -2.87 0.83 -16.16
N ALA A 321 -3.02 2.05 -16.66
CA ALA A 321 -4.30 2.74 -16.61
C ALA A 321 -5.42 1.93 -17.30
N ARG A 322 -5.17 1.38 -18.49
CA ARG A 322 -6.16 0.52 -19.17
C ARG A 322 -6.46 -0.78 -18.41
N HIS A 323 -5.46 -1.39 -17.79
CA HIS A 323 -5.61 -2.59 -16.97
C HIS A 323 -6.58 -2.35 -15.82
N PHE A 324 -6.41 -1.25 -15.09
CA PHE A 324 -7.28 -0.90 -13.97
C PHE A 324 -8.62 -0.28 -14.41
N SER A 325 -8.67 0.54 -15.45
CA SER A 325 -9.95 1.12 -15.91
C SER A 325 -10.92 0.05 -16.42
N TYR A 326 -10.40 -1.00 -17.07
CA TYR A 326 -11.21 -2.15 -17.45
C TYR A 326 -11.53 -3.06 -16.25
N GLY A 327 -10.52 -3.40 -15.44
CA GLY A 327 -10.67 -4.33 -14.32
C GLY A 327 -11.54 -3.81 -13.18
N LEU A 328 -11.71 -2.49 -13.06
CA LEU A 328 -12.44 -1.84 -11.96
C LEU A 328 -13.75 -1.17 -12.40
N ARG A 329 -14.30 -1.51 -13.58
CA ARG A 329 -15.63 -1.02 -13.99
C ARG A 329 -16.73 -1.38 -12.99
N GLU A 330 -16.60 -2.56 -12.40
CA GLU A 330 -17.46 -3.08 -11.34
C GLU A 330 -16.59 -3.65 -10.21
N PRO A 331 -17.10 -3.74 -8.97
CA PRO A 331 -16.37 -4.35 -7.86
C PRO A 331 -16.05 -5.83 -8.12
N VAL A 332 -14.79 -6.16 -8.34
CA VAL A 332 -14.31 -7.55 -8.43
C VAL A 332 -14.23 -8.20 -7.05
N PRO A 333 -14.21 -9.55 -6.90
CA PRO A 333 -14.00 -10.19 -5.60
C PRO A 333 -12.67 -9.77 -4.94
N PRO A 334 -12.55 -9.76 -3.59
CA PRO A 334 -11.33 -9.29 -2.90
C PRO A 334 -10.02 -9.96 -3.36
N LEU A 335 -10.04 -11.28 -3.56
CA LEU A 335 -8.88 -12.01 -4.11
C LEU A 335 -8.56 -11.62 -5.56
N GLY A 336 -9.59 -11.36 -6.36
CA GLY A 336 -9.42 -10.86 -7.73
C GLY A 336 -8.86 -9.44 -7.75
N PHE A 337 -9.23 -8.60 -6.78
CA PHE A 337 -8.67 -7.25 -6.62
C PHE A 337 -7.17 -7.31 -6.26
N ALA A 338 -6.78 -8.18 -5.33
CA ALA A 338 -5.38 -8.42 -5.00
C ALA A 338 -4.58 -8.94 -6.21
N HIS A 339 -5.13 -9.88 -6.97
CA HIS A 339 -4.50 -10.42 -8.18
C HIS A 339 -4.37 -9.35 -9.29
N LEU A 340 -5.37 -8.48 -9.44
CA LEU A 340 -5.31 -7.33 -10.34
C LEU A 340 -4.17 -6.37 -9.96
N LEU A 341 -3.95 -6.18 -8.65
CA LEU A 341 -2.93 -5.29 -8.08
C LEU A 341 -1.51 -5.91 -8.11
N ASP A 342 -1.38 -7.23 -8.10
CA ASP A 342 -0.09 -7.96 -8.16
C ASP A 342 0.49 -8.08 -9.59
N PHE A 343 0.15 -7.15 -10.49
CA PHE A 343 0.61 -7.19 -11.87
C PHE A 343 2.14 -7.12 -11.98
N SER A 344 2.71 -7.76 -13.01
CA SER A 344 4.14 -7.72 -13.31
C SER A 344 4.44 -6.71 -14.40
N ARG A 345 5.33 -5.77 -14.11
CA ARG A 345 5.80 -4.74 -15.04
C ARG A 345 7.23 -4.34 -14.66
N GLU A 346 8.12 -4.33 -15.64
CA GLU A 346 9.51 -3.89 -15.48
C GLU A 346 9.56 -2.49 -14.86
N THR A 347 10.58 -2.25 -14.02
CA THR A 347 10.83 -1.01 -13.28
C THR A 347 9.79 -0.59 -12.24
N TYR A 348 8.68 -1.32 -12.11
CA TYR A 348 7.62 -1.02 -11.14
C TYR A 348 7.40 -2.24 -10.26
N ASP A 349 8.30 -2.46 -9.32
CA ASP A 349 8.43 -3.65 -8.48
C ASP A 349 8.26 -3.39 -6.98
N ASP A 350 7.83 -2.17 -6.61
CA ASP A 350 7.52 -1.78 -5.24
C ASP A 350 6.24 -2.44 -4.71
N ASP A 351 6.02 -2.34 -3.39
CA ASP A 351 4.75 -2.67 -2.75
C ASP A 351 3.61 -1.89 -3.40
N ARG A 352 2.44 -2.53 -3.51
CA ARG A 352 1.28 -1.90 -4.15
C ARG A 352 0.09 -2.01 -3.24
N THR A 353 -0.46 -0.85 -2.90
CA THR A 353 -1.60 -0.76 -2.01
C THR A 353 -2.65 0.14 -2.59
N LEU A 354 -3.90 -0.34 -2.55
CA LEU A 354 -5.03 0.33 -3.16
C LEU A 354 -6.30 0.07 -2.34
N VAL A 355 -7.04 1.13 -2.07
CA VAL A 355 -8.45 1.11 -1.69
C VAL A 355 -9.25 1.59 -2.90
N ALA A 356 -10.27 0.83 -3.28
CA ALA A 356 -11.22 1.19 -4.31
C ALA A 356 -12.64 1.25 -3.73
N LEU A 357 -13.36 2.33 -4.02
CA LEU A 357 -14.72 2.56 -3.55
C LEU A 357 -15.62 2.97 -4.71
N TRP A 358 -16.73 2.26 -4.84
CA TRP A 358 -17.77 2.51 -5.84
C TRP A 358 -19.04 2.96 -5.13
N PRO A 359 -19.75 3.99 -5.62
CA PRO A 359 -21.17 4.13 -5.33
C PRO A 359 -21.89 2.89 -5.86
N TRP A 360 -22.71 2.27 -5.02
CA TRP A 360 -23.35 0.98 -5.28
C TRP A 360 -24.84 1.08 -5.01
N HIS A 361 -25.69 0.63 -5.93
CA HIS A 361 -27.13 0.61 -5.71
C HIS A 361 -27.77 -0.76 -5.99
N ASP A 362 -26.98 -1.77 -6.35
CA ASP A 362 -27.45 -3.10 -6.74
C ASP A 362 -27.08 -4.18 -5.71
N ALA A 363 -27.51 -4.00 -4.47
CA ALA A 363 -27.48 -5.10 -3.49
C ALA A 363 -28.88 -5.72 -3.35
N PRO A 364 -29.16 -6.89 -3.93
CA PRO A 364 -30.29 -7.69 -3.50
C PRO A 364 -29.99 -8.22 -2.08
N GLY A 365 -30.53 -7.56 -1.06
CA GLY A 365 -30.69 -8.17 0.28
C GLY A 365 -29.70 -7.78 1.38
N GLY A 366 -29.25 -6.53 1.44
CA GLY A 366 -28.71 -6.01 2.72
C GLY A 366 -29.84 -5.86 3.75
N PRO A 367 -29.63 -6.22 5.04
CA PRO A 367 -30.67 -6.09 6.06
C PRO A 367 -31.10 -4.62 6.21
N SER A 368 -32.41 -4.42 6.15
CA SER A 368 -33.10 -3.14 6.38
C SER A 368 -32.84 -2.57 7.77
#